data_AF-A0A9X1G141-F1
#
_entry.id   AF-A0A9X1G141-F1
#
_cell.length_a   1.000
_cell.length_b   1.000
_cell.length_c   1.000
_cell.angle_alpha   90.00
_cell.angle_beta   90.00
_cell.angle_gamma   90.00
#
_symmetry.space_group_name_H-M   'P 1'
#
loop_
_entity.id
_entity.type
_entity.pdbx_description
1 polymer ?
#
loop_
_entity_poly.entity_id
_entity_poly.type
_entity_poly.pdbx_seq_one_letter_code
_entity_poly.pdbx_strand_id
1 'polypeptide(L)'
;MNSVLVFRLSMELVAADIISEYIPLKPVLDNRNELIQDQIQTYISLVSDNLSTWQKIGTQKGYTTAQTDQLIEFAFLLVKSDIASNFIGHSPVLCDRMTMIVESVIKYMNILNIPMSTSFDELPEKSVSIIMEKPKVMGRKNVKRFPRKGRK
;
A
#
# COMPACT_ATOMS: atom_id res chain seq x y z
N MET A 1 -13.40 13.53 13.66
CA MET A 1 -12.20 13.31 12.84
C MET A 1 -11.89 11.82 12.88
N ASN A 2 -11.77 11.12 11.74
CA ASN A 2 -11.53 9.67 11.73
C ASN A 2 -10.05 9.40 12.05
N SER A 3 -9.72 9.32 13.34
CA SER A 3 -8.34 9.18 13.83
C SER A 3 -7.64 7.93 13.30
N VAL A 4 -8.40 6.84 13.05
CA VAL A 4 -7.87 5.59 12.50
C VAL A 4 -7.49 5.75 11.04
N LEU A 5 -8.34 6.40 10.23
CA LEU A 5 -8.02 6.68 8.82
C LEU A 5 -6.76 7.53 8.71
N VAL A 6 -6.68 8.63 9.48
CA VAL A 6 -5.50 9.50 9.52
C VAL A 6 -4.25 8.69 9.80
N PHE A 7 -4.25 7.94 10.91
CA PHE A 7 -3.10 7.15 11.33
C PHE A 7 -2.65 6.15 10.24
N ARG A 8 -3.60 5.42 9.65
CA ARG A 8 -3.30 4.45 8.59
C ARG A 8 -2.67 5.11 7.35
N LEU A 9 -3.26 6.21 6.86
CA LEU A 9 -2.74 6.94 5.70
C LEU A 9 -1.33 7.47 5.97
N SER A 10 -1.08 7.98 7.18
CA SER A 10 0.26 8.39 7.60
C SER A 10 1.25 7.23 7.60
N MET A 11 0.86 6.04 8.08
CA MET A 11 1.73 4.85 8.04
C MET A 11 2.09 4.44 6.61
N GLU A 12 1.18 4.59 5.65
CA GLU A 12 1.47 4.28 4.25
C GLU A 12 2.56 5.17 3.67
N LEU A 13 2.55 6.47 3.99
CA LEU A 13 3.59 7.41 3.57
C LEU A 13 4.93 7.13 4.24
N VAL A 14 4.96 6.82 5.55
CA VAL A 14 6.20 6.42 6.24
C VAL A 14 6.78 5.13 5.64
N ALA A 15 5.91 4.16 5.30
CA ALA A 15 6.36 2.95 4.64
C ALA A 15 6.97 3.26 3.27
N ALA A 16 6.40 4.20 2.51
CA ALA A 16 6.97 4.67 1.25
C ALA A 16 8.35 5.29 1.44
N ASP A 17 8.53 6.12 2.49
CA ASP A 17 9.81 6.76 2.82
C ASP A 17 10.91 5.77 3.20
N ILE A 18 10.54 4.66 3.84
CA ILE A 18 11.47 3.56 4.11
C ILE A 18 11.87 2.87 2.80
N ILE A 19 10.91 2.63 1.90
CA ILE A 19 11.15 1.95 0.62
C ILE A 19 12.00 2.81 -0.32
N SER A 20 11.75 4.11 -0.36
CA SER A 20 12.51 5.07 -1.16
C SER A 20 13.87 5.44 -0.56
N GLU A 21 14.19 4.90 0.62
CA GLU A 21 15.36 5.22 1.43
C GLU A 21 15.45 6.70 1.85
N TYR A 22 14.33 7.44 1.85
CA TYR A 22 14.24 8.76 2.50
C TYR A 22 14.57 8.63 3.98
N ILE A 23 14.02 7.59 4.61
CA ILE A 23 14.47 7.08 5.90
C ILE A 23 15.48 5.96 5.62
N PRO A 24 16.78 6.17 5.86
CA PRO A 24 17.79 5.18 5.55
C PRO A 24 17.56 3.86 6.31
N LEU A 25 17.85 2.73 5.68
CA LEU A 25 17.80 1.43 6.35
C LEU A 25 18.86 1.28 7.44
N LYS A 26 19.99 1.98 7.28
CA LYS A 26 21.10 2.04 8.25
C LYS A 26 21.62 3.48 8.32
N PRO A 27 20.99 4.37 9.12
CA PRO A 27 21.47 5.73 9.27
C PRO A 27 22.81 5.74 10.01
N VAL A 28 23.66 6.73 9.69
CA VAL A 28 25.02 6.86 10.24
C VAL A 28 25.02 7.00 11.77
N LEU A 29 23.97 7.60 12.34
CA LEU A 29 23.83 7.85 13.76
C LEU A 29 23.03 6.75 14.49
N ASP A 30 22.70 5.65 13.82
CA ASP A 30 21.84 4.56 14.32
C ASP A 30 20.47 5.03 14.88
N ASN A 31 20.03 6.23 14.51
CA ASN A 31 18.84 6.92 15.00
C ASN A 31 17.56 6.62 14.20
N ARG A 32 17.49 5.44 13.57
CA ARG A 32 16.41 5.13 12.60
C ARG A 32 15.01 5.22 13.21
N ASN A 33 14.86 4.79 14.47
CA ASN A 33 13.57 4.79 15.15
C ASN A 33 13.06 6.21 15.42
N GLU A 34 13.97 7.13 15.74
CA GLU A 34 13.65 8.55 15.95
C GLU A 34 13.20 9.18 14.64
N LEU A 35 13.93 8.94 13.54
CA LEU A 35 13.53 9.40 12.20
C LEU A 35 12.13 8.89 11.81
N ILE A 36 11.83 7.61 12.11
CA ILE A 36 10.49 7.05 11.88
C ILE A 36 9.45 7.76 12.75
N GLN A 37 9.71 7.96 14.04
CA GLN A 37 8.78 8.63 14.95
C GLN A 37 8.47 10.07 14.53
N ASP A 38 9.51 10.83 14.17
CA ASP A 38 9.36 12.20 13.69
C ASP A 38 8.52 12.22 12.40
N GLN A 39 8.84 11.34 11.44
CA GLN A 39 8.12 11.29 10.17
C GLN A 39 6.65 10.86 10.35
N ILE A 40 6.36 9.98 11.32
CA ILE A 40 4.98 9.64 11.69
C ILE A 40 4.23 10.90 12.14
N GLN A 41 4.80 11.73 13.00
CA GLN A 41 4.14 12.95 13.47
C GLN A 41 3.93 13.95 12.34
N THR A 42 4.94 14.13 11.49
CA THR A 42 4.84 15.00 10.30
C THR A 42 3.67 14.59 9.42
N TYR A 43 3.54 13.31 9.08
CA TYR A 43 2.44 12.85 8.23
C TYR A 43 1.09 12.80 8.94
N ILE A 44 1.04 12.60 10.26
CA ILE A 44 -0.21 12.73 11.01
C ILE A 44 -0.72 14.17 10.90
N SER A 45 0.14 15.18 11.07
CA SER A 45 -0.25 16.58 10.89
C SER A 45 -0.70 16.83 9.45
N LEU A 46 0.12 16.47 8.46
CA LEU A 46 -0.18 16.68 7.04
C LEU A 46 -1.55 16.11 6.65
N VAL A 47 -1.81 14.85 7.01
CA VAL A 47 -3.07 14.17 6.68
C VAL A 47 -4.23 14.82 7.44
N SER A 48 -4.04 15.13 8.72
CA SER A 48 -5.07 15.76 9.56
C SER A 48 -5.51 17.12 9.00
N ASP A 49 -4.54 17.96 8.62
CA ASP A 49 -4.78 19.32 8.14
C ASP A 49 -5.51 19.33 6.79
N ASN A 50 -5.30 18.30 5.96
CA ASN A 50 -5.85 18.25 4.61
C ASN A 50 -7.08 17.34 4.47
N LEU A 51 -7.37 16.46 5.44
CA LEU A 51 -8.44 15.47 5.33
C LEU A 51 -9.80 16.09 5.01
N SER A 52 -10.15 17.19 5.67
CA SER A 52 -11.43 17.87 5.45
C SER A 52 -11.57 18.40 4.02
N THR A 53 -10.47 18.84 3.40
CA THR A 53 -10.44 19.30 2.01
C THR A 53 -10.64 18.14 1.06
N TRP A 54 -9.94 17.02 1.27
CA TRP A 54 -10.10 15.82 0.45
C TRP A 54 -11.51 15.24 0.55
N GLN A 55 -12.11 15.24 1.74
CA GLN A 55 -13.48 14.80 1.94
C GLN A 55 -14.49 15.68 1.18
N LYS A 56 -14.25 17.00 1.10
CA LYS A 56 -15.07 17.90 0.27
C LYS A 56 -14.96 17.55 -1.21
N ILE A 57 -13.78 17.20 -1.72
CA ILE A 57 -13.59 16.78 -3.12
C ILE A 57 -14.42 15.53 -3.42
N GLY A 58 -14.36 14.50 -2.57
CA GLY A 58 -15.18 13.29 -2.76
C GLY A 58 -16.69 13.57 -2.70
N THR A 59 -17.12 14.44 -1.77
CA THR A 59 -18.51 14.87 -1.67
C THR A 59 -18.97 15.63 -2.92
N GLN A 60 -18.12 16.50 -3.48
CA GLN A 60 -18.40 17.23 -4.73
C GLN A 60 -18.53 16.29 -5.94
N LYS A 61 -17.87 15.13 -5.90
CA LYS A 61 -18.04 14.06 -6.89
C LYS A 61 -19.33 13.24 -6.67
N GLY A 62 -20.13 13.55 -5.64
CA GLY A 62 -21.38 12.85 -5.34
C GLY A 62 -21.19 11.53 -4.58
N TYR A 63 -20.01 11.30 -3.99
CA TYR A 63 -19.74 10.09 -3.21
C TYR A 63 -20.28 10.19 -1.78
N THR A 64 -20.69 9.05 -1.23
CA THR A 64 -20.96 8.91 0.22
C THR A 64 -19.67 9.07 1.02
N THR A 65 -19.77 9.22 2.35
CA THR A 65 -18.60 9.29 3.24
C THR A 65 -17.71 8.05 3.10
N ALA A 66 -18.28 6.85 3.07
CA ALA A 66 -17.52 5.62 2.94
C ALA A 66 -16.78 5.52 1.59
N GLN A 67 -17.46 5.89 0.50
CA GLN A 67 -16.83 5.95 -0.82
C GLN A 67 -15.76 7.04 -0.89
N THR A 68 -15.97 8.16 -0.22
CA THR A 68 -14.98 9.24 -0.15
C THR A 68 -13.73 8.80 0.60
N ASP A 69 -13.88 8.11 1.74
CA ASP A 69 -12.74 7.56 2.48
C ASP A 69 -11.98 6.52 1.62
N GLN A 70 -12.68 5.66 0.87
CA GLN A 70 -12.07 4.74 -0.11
C GLN A 70 -11.35 5.47 -1.25
N LEU A 71 -11.91 6.56 -1.77
CA LEU A 71 -11.29 7.36 -2.83
C LEU A 71 -9.97 7.94 -2.35
N ILE A 72 -9.95 8.43 -1.11
CA ILE A 72 -8.75 8.96 -0.47
C ILE A 72 -7.71 7.84 -0.31
N GLU A 73 -8.11 6.65 0.18
CA GLU A 73 -7.21 5.50 0.29
C GLU A 73 -6.59 5.11 -1.07
N PHE A 74 -7.39 5.04 -2.14
CA PHE A 74 -6.86 4.73 -3.47
C PHE A 74 -5.93 5.81 -4.02
N ALA A 75 -6.23 7.09 -3.74
CA ALA A 75 -5.32 8.17 -4.10
C ALA A 75 -3.98 8.05 -3.35
N PHE A 76 -4.03 7.73 -2.05
CA PHE A 76 -2.84 7.50 -1.23
C PHE A 76 -2.01 6.31 -1.71
N LEU A 77 -2.65 5.23 -2.17
CA LEU A 77 -1.94 4.10 -2.77
C LEU A 77 -1.07 4.52 -3.97
N LEU A 78 -1.57 5.43 -4.81
CA LEU A 78 -0.81 5.97 -5.94
C LEU A 78 0.30 6.92 -5.49
N VAL A 79 0.03 7.83 -4.55
CA VAL A 79 1.05 8.72 -3.99
C VAL A 79 2.18 7.96 -3.29
N LYS A 80 1.83 6.91 -2.54
CA LYS A 80 2.80 5.98 -1.93
C LYS A 80 3.71 5.37 -3.00
N SER A 81 3.14 5.00 -4.14
CA SER A 81 3.90 4.43 -5.26
C SER A 81 4.83 5.47 -5.91
N ASP A 82 4.39 6.71 -6.02
CA ASP A 82 5.22 7.82 -6.52
C ASP A 82 6.39 8.13 -5.58
N ILE A 83 6.17 8.09 -4.26
CA ILE A 83 7.25 8.24 -3.28
C ILE A 83 8.22 7.06 -3.38
N ALA A 84 7.70 5.83 -3.34
CA ALA A 84 8.52 4.61 -3.36
C ALA A 84 9.38 4.49 -4.64
N SER A 85 8.90 5.04 -5.76
CA SER A 85 9.62 5.10 -7.04
C SER A 85 10.52 6.33 -7.21
N ASN A 86 10.65 7.17 -6.17
CA ASN A 86 11.38 8.44 -6.18
C ASN A 86 10.87 9.50 -7.17
N PHE A 87 9.63 9.36 -7.67
CA PHE A 87 8.99 10.44 -8.44
C PHE A 87 8.73 11.66 -7.56
N ILE A 88 8.23 11.45 -6.34
CA ILE A 88 8.25 12.46 -5.27
C ILE A 88 9.54 12.28 -4.49
N GLY A 89 10.62 12.91 -5.00
CA GLY A 89 11.96 12.75 -4.48
C GLY A 89 12.21 13.36 -3.09
N HIS A 90 13.38 13.07 -2.53
CA HIS A 90 13.83 13.53 -1.20
C HIS A 90 14.04 15.04 -1.10
N SER A 91 14.49 15.64 -2.20
CA SER A 91 14.74 17.08 -2.34
C SER A 91 14.20 17.54 -3.69
N PRO A 92 12.87 17.70 -3.80
CA PRO A 92 12.25 18.19 -5.02
C PRO A 92 12.81 19.58 -5.38
N VAL A 93 13.17 19.75 -6.66
CA VAL A 93 13.90 20.94 -7.13
C VAL A 93 13.04 22.21 -7.14
N LEU A 94 11.73 22.06 -7.33
CA LEU A 94 10.83 23.16 -7.68
C LEU A 94 9.77 23.49 -6.61
N CYS A 95 9.39 22.55 -5.76
CA CYS A 95 8.36 22.74 -4.74
C CYS A 95 8.61 21.84 -3.53
N ASP A 96 8.13 22.24 -2.36
CA ASP A 96 8.28 21.45 -1.13
C ASP A 96 7.63 20.07 -1.27
N ARG A 97 8.26 19.06 -0.66
CA ARG A 97 7.84 17.66 -0.77
C ARG A 97 6.43 17.44 -0.20
N MET A 98 6.10 18.09 0.90
CA MET A 98 4.77 17.96 1.51
C MET A 98 3.70 18.57 0.60
N THR A 99 4.02 19.68 -0.07
CA THR A 99 3.16 20.27 -1.10
C THR A 99 2.95 19.31 -2.26
N MET A 100 4.01 18.68 -2.79
CA MET A 100 3.88 17.68 -3.86
C MET A 100 2.99 16.51 -3.47
N ILE A 101 3.09 16.01 -2.23
CA ILE A 101 2.25 14.93 -1.72
C ILE A 101 0.77 15.37 -1.75
N VAL A 102 0.45 16.53 -1.18
CA VAL A 102 -0.94 17.05 -1.13
C VAL A 102 -1.52 17.26 -2.52
N GLU A 103 -0.75 17.88 -3.42
CA GLU A 103 -1.15 18.10 -4.81
C GLU A 103 -1.36 16.77 -5.55
N SER A 104 -0.50 15.78 -5.31
CA SER A 104 -0.62 14.45 -5.92
C SER A 104 -1.85 13.70 -5.43
N VAL A 105 -2.19 13.79 -4.13
CA VAL A 105 -3.45 13.23 -3.60
C VAL A 105 -4.63 13.86 -4.34
N ILE A 106 -4.69 15.18 -4.42
CA ILE A 106 -5.78 15.91 -5.11
C ILE A 106 -5.85 15.50 -6.59
N LYS A 107 -4.70 15.45 -7.28
CA LYS A 107 -4.60 15.01 -8.67
C LYS A 107 -5.18 13.61 -8.85
N TYR A 108 -4.78 12.64 -8.03
CA TYR A 108 -5.28 11.27 -8.16
C TYR A 108 -6.75 11.15 -7.78
N MET A 109 -7.22 11.84 -6.75
CA MET A 109 -8.65 11.90 -6.44
C MET A 109 -9.47 12.44 -7.61
N ASN A 110 -8.96 13.41 -8.37
CA ASN A 110 -9.64 13.95 -9.54
C ASN A 110 -9.67 12.97 -10.72
N ILE A 111 -8.60 12.20 -10.94
CA ILE A 111 -8.50 11.21 -12.03
C ILE A 111 -9.32 9.94 -11.72
N LEU A 112 -9.32 9.51 -10.46
CA LEU A 112 -9.99 8.29 -10.02
C LEU A 112 -11.51 8.47 -10.01
N ASN A 113 -12.23 7.44 -10.46
CA ASN A 113 -13.67 7.31 -10.31
C ASN A 113 -13.95 5.93 -9.70
N ILE A 114 -14.57 5.92 -8.53
CA ILE A 114 -15.03 4.66 -7.93
C ILE A 114 -16.26 4.20 -8.71
N PRO A 115 -16.26 2.96 -9.23
CA PRO A 115 -17.46 2.42 -9.86
C PRO A 115 -18.59 2.40 -8.83
N MET A 116 -19.66 3.15 -9.11
CA MET A 116 -20.88 3.08 -8.32
C MET A 116 -21.45 1.68 -8.55
N SER A 117 -21.46 0.83 -7.52
CA SER A 117 -22.18 -0.43 -7.63
C SER A 117 -23.66 -0.09 -7.82
N THR A 118 -24.16 -0.10 -9.06
CA THR A 118 -25.52 -0.57 -9.27
C THR A 118 -25.47 -2.02 -8.84
N SER A 119 -26.26 -2.35 -7.82
CA SER A 119 -26.53 -3.71 -7.38
C SER A 119 -26.39 -4.69 -8.55
N PHE A 120 -25.34 -5.50 -8.54
CA PHE A 120 -25.35 -6.70 -9.35
C PHE A 120 -26.48 -7.55 -8.78
N ASP A 121 -27.51 -7.78 -9.58
CA ASP A 121 -28.58 -8.73 -9.28
C ASP A 121 -27.98 -10.00 -8.69
N GLU A 122 -28.44 -10.35 -7.49
CA GLU A 122 -28.18 -11.65 -6.88
C GLU A 122 -28.64 -12.75 -7.86
N LEU A 123 -27.70 -13.40 -8.53
CA LEU A 123 -27.94 -14.69 -9.14
C LEU A 123 -27.68 -15.78 -8.08
N PRO A 124 -28.65 -16.68 -7.82
CA PRO A 124 -28.55 -17.62 -6.73
C PRO A 124 -27.50 -18.71 -7.00
N GLU A 125 -26.93 -19.17 -5.88
CA GLU A 125 -25.90 -20.19 -5.70
C GLU A 125 -25.90 -21.35 -6.71
N LYS A 126 -24.70 -21.73 -7.17
CA LYS A 126 -24.36 -23.16 -7.29
C LYS A 126 -23.00 -23.40 -6.64
N SER A 127 -23.06 -23.97 -5.44
CA SER A 127 -21.96 -24.62 -4.75
C SER A 127 -21.37 -25.73 -5.64
N VAL A 128 -20.22 -25.45 -6.27
CA VAL A 128 -19.42 -26.49 -6.89
C VAL A 128 -18.60 -27.15 -5.78
N SER A 129 -18.95 -28.38 -5.44
CA SER A 129 -18.20 -29.22 -4.52
C SER A 129 -16.82 -29.54 -5.11
N ILE A 130 -15.77 -28.98 -4.52
CA ILE A 130 -14.39 -29.35 -4.85
C ILE A 130 -14.11 -30.73 -4.25
N ILE A 131 -14.10 -31.76 -5.10
CA ILE A 131 -13.60 -33.09 -4.74
C ILE A 131 -12.07 -32.99 -4.64
N MET A 132 -11.53 -33.01 -3.42
CA MET A 132 -10.10 -33.22 -3.19
C MET A 132 -9.74 -34.67 -3.51
N GLU A 133 -9.11 -34.91 -4.67
CA GLU A 133 -8.40 -36.17 -4.89
C GLU A 133 -7.15 -36.22 -4.00
N LYS A 134 -7.07 -37.23 -3.14
CA LYS A 134 -5.91 -37.50 -2.30
C LYS A 134 -4.71 -37.92 -3.17
N PRO A 135 -3.50 -37.41 -2.94
CA PRO A 135 -2.31 -37.84 -3.67
C PRO A 135 -1.98 -39.31 -3.39
N LYS A 136 -1.80 -40.07 -4.47
CA LYS A 136 -1.47 -41.49 -4.49
C LYS A 136 -0.04 -41.70 -3.96
N VAL A 137 0.11 -42.30 -2.78
CA VAL A 137 1.40 -42.71 -2.21
C VAL A 137 2.00 -43.79 -3.10
N MET A 138 3.05 -43.45 -3.85
CA MET A 138 3.74 -44.39 -4.73
C MET A 138 4.86 -45.10 -3.95
N GLY A 139 4.69 -46.42 -3.82
CA GLY A 139 5.52 -47.31 -3.02
C GLY A 139 7.00 -47.36 -3.42
N ARG A 140 7.80 -47.67 -2.40
CA ARG A 140 9.25 -47.91 -2.42
C ARG A 140 9.65 -48.83 -3.58
N LYS A 141 10.63 -48.39 -4.39
CA LYS A 141 11.39 -49.27 -5.29
C LYS A 141 12.89 -49.20 -5.00
N ASN A 142 13.35 -50.32 -4.44
CA ASN A 142 14.69 -50.88 -4.29
C ASN A 142 15.91 -50.10 -4.81
N VAL A 143 16.78 -49.81 -3.84
CA VAL A 143 18.19 -49.41 -3.96
C VAL A 143 18.96 -50.41 -4.83
N LYS A 144 19.51 -49.97 -5.96
CA LYS A 144 20.61 -50.66 -6.63
C LYS A 144 21.94 -50.04 -6.17
N ARG A 145 22.72 -50.84 -5.44
CA ARG A 145 24.08 -50.51 -4.99
C ARG A 145 25.02 -50.46 -6.20
N PHE A 146 25.75 -49.35 -6.36
CA PHE A 146 26.84 -49.23 -7.34
C PHE A 146 28.17 -49.66 -6.70
N PRO A 147 29.01 -50.48 -7.37
CA PRO A 147 30.31 -50.85 -6.85
C PRO A 147 31.32 -49.70 -7.01
N ARG A 148 31.98 -49.31 -5.91
CA ARG A 148 33.14 -48.40 -5.91
C ARG A 148 34.32 -49.08 -6.63
N LYS A 149 34.73 -48.55 -7.78
CA LYS A 149 36.07 -48.79 -8.31
C LYS A 149 37.04 -47.82 -7.61
N GLY A 150 37.85 -48.36 -6.72
CA GLY A 150 39.11 -47.73 -6.32
C GLY A 150 40.18 -47.99 -7.38
N ARG A 151 41.12 -47.05 -7.50
CA ARG A 151 42.52 -47.20 -7.91
C ARG A 151 43.18 -45.84 -7.58
N LYS A 152 44.08 -45.84 -6.59
CA LYS A 152 45.54 -45.99 -6.74
C LYS A 152 46.13 -44.83 -7.51
#